data_AF-W1V8D9-F1
#
_entry.id   AF-W1V8D9-F1
#
_cell.length_a   1.000
_cell.length_b   1.000
_cell.length_c   1.000
_cell.angle_alpha   90.00
_cell.angle_beta   90.00
_cell.angle_gamma   90.00
#
_symmetry.space_group_name_H-M   'P 1'
#
loop_
_entity.id
_entity.type
_entity.pdbx_description
1 polymer ?
#
loop_
_entity_poly.entity_id
_entity_poly.type
_entity_poly.pdbx_seq_one_letter_code
_entity_poly.pdbx_strand_id
1 'polypeptide(L)'
;MQDARPRARYLPDLDLLARILSVPVRAQATTQSGLLGKGLDAWFAHEFRRAGFDPDAVWPRAQDPRVLPTDLAALLEGLPAPLRRELERRLGRMRSVAPQDARILGRAYTKQVDVVMSSWQTGPELLLSTKSQSGSFGNNLANRFEEAYGDAGNLRARYPLA
;
A
#
# COMPACT_ATOMS: atom_id res chain seq x y z
N MET A 1 -18.28 -29.24 -21.75
CA MET A 1 -19.20 -28.68 -20.73
C MET A 1 -18.53 -27.42 -20.19
N GLN A 2 -18.96 -26.23 -20.65
CA GLN A 2 -18.33 -24.96 -20.26
C GLN A 2 -18.76 -24.59 -18.83
N ASP A 3 -17.78 -24.34 -17.98
CA ASP A 3 -17.91 -23.92 -16.58
C ASP A 3 -18.55 -22.52 -16.52
N ALA A 4 -19.88 -22.46 -16.53
CA ALA A 4 -20.66 -21.24 -16.44
C ALA A 4 -20.74 -20.75 -14.98
N ARG A 5 -19.59 -20.46 -14.37
CA ARG A 5 -19.57 -19.69 -13.13
C ARG A 5 -20.05 -18.27 -13.45
N PRO A 6 -21.03 -17.71 -12.71
CA PRO A 6 -21.47 -16.35 -12.94
C PRO A 6 -20.27 -15.41 -12.79
N ARG A 7 -20.05 -14.56 -13.80
CA ARG A 7 -18.93 -13.63 -13.83
C ARG A 7 -19.15 -12.61 -12.70
N ALA A 8 -18.41 -12.78 -11.60
CA ALA A 8 -18.50 -11.87 -10.47
C ALA A 8 -18.21 -10.45 -10.95
N ARG A 9 -19.20 -9.55 -10.78
CA ARG A 9 -19.05 -8.14 -11.10
C ARG A 9 -18.53 -7.44 -9.86
N TYR A 10 -17.34 -6.85 -9.96
CA TYR A 10 -16.83 -5.99 -8.91
C TYR A 10 -17.73 -4.75 -8.77
N LEU A 11 -18.12 -4.45 -7.52
CA LEU A 11 -18.88 -3.28 -7.14
C LEU A 11 -18.10 -2.51 -6.05
N PRO A 12 -17.58 -1.31 -6.35
CA PRO A 12 -16.81 -0.52 -5.40
C PRO A 12 -17.66 -0.08 -4.21
N ASP A 13 -17.08 -0.05 -3.00
CA ASP A 13 -17.75 0.51 -1.82
C ASP A 13 -17.68 2.05 -1.85
N LEU A 14 -18.58 2.65 -2.64
CA LEU A 14 -18.67 4.10 -2.80
C LEU A 14 -19.15 4.80 -1.51
N ASP A 15 -19.91 4.10 -0.67
CA ASP A 15 -20.37 4.65 0.61
C ASP A 15 -19.20 4.83 1.57
N LEU A 16 -18.30 3.84 1.65
CA LEU A 16 -17.06 3.97 2.39
C LEU A 16 -16.17 5.06 1.82
N LEU A 17 -16.05 5.14 0.48
CA LEU A 17 -15.28 6.20 -0.16
C LEU A 17 -15.80 7.58 0.28
N ALA A 18 -17.11 7.81 0.19
CA ALA A 18 -17.74 9.05 0.62
C ALA A 18 -17.46 9.36 2.11
N ARG A 19 -17.56 8.34 2.99
CA ARG A 19 -17.22 8.49 4.41
C ARG A 19 -15.76 8.86 4.64
N ILE A 20 -14.82 8.21 3.95
CA ILE A 20 -13.38 8.50 4.09
C ILE A 20 -13.08 9.92 3.58
N LEU A 21 -13.58 10.29 2.41
CA LEU A 21 -13.36 11.62 1.82
C LEU A 21 -14.04 12.75 2.61
N SER A 22 -15.06 12.45 3.42
CA SER A 22 -15.64 13.43 4.33
C SER A 22 -14.72 13.83 5.49
N VAL A 23 -13.71 13.01 5.83
CA VAL A 23 -12.73 13.31 6.90
C VAL A 23 -11.90 14.56 6.58
N PRO A 24 -11.18 14.65 5.43
CA PRO A 24 -10.43 15.86 5.10
C PRO A 24 -11.33 17.09 4.95
N VAL A 25 -12.57 16.93 4.45
CA VAL A 25 -13.55 18.03 4.35
C VAL A 25 -13.92 18.57 5.73
N ARG A 26 -14.30 17.70 6.68
CA ARG A 26 -14.60 18.11 8.06
C ARG A 26 -13.40 18.71 8.78
N ALA A 27 -12.20 18.21 8.48
CA ALA A 27 -10.95 18.75 9.01
C ALA A 27 -10.53 20.06 8.33
N GLN A 28 -11.32 20.59 7.38
CA GLN A 28 -11.01 21.79 6.59
C GLN A 28 -9.61 21.72 5.96
N ALA A 29 -9.22 20.52 5.52
CA ALA A 29 -7.90 20.25 4.98
C ALA A 29 -7.68 21.02 3.67
N THR A 30 -6.51 21.64 3.51
CA THR A 30 -6.14 22.27 2.25
C THR A 30 -5.94 21.23 1.16
N THR A 31 -6.07 21.63 -0.11
CA THR A 31 -5.79 20.76 -1.26
C THR A 31 -4.34 20.29 -1.33
N GLN A 32 -3.44 20.93 -0.58
CA GLN A 32 -2.01 20.61 -0.49
C GLN A 32 -1.65 19.73 0.71
N SER A 33 -2.62 19.47 1.62
CA SER A 33 -2.38 18.69 2.84
C SER A 33 -2.05 17.21 2.61
N GLY A 34 -2.33 16.69 1.42
CA GLY A 34 -2.21 15.25 1.10
C GLY A 34 -3.24 14.35 1.78
N LEU A 35 -4.09 14.87 2.67
CA LEU A 35 -5.09 14.07 3.39
C LEU A 35 -6.14 13.45 2.46
N LEU A 36 -6.48 14.14 1.37
CA LEU A 36 -7.37 13.59 0.34
C LEU A 36 -6.74 12.36 -0.35
N GLY A 37 -5.46 12.46 -0.72
CA GLY A 37 -4.71 11.35 -1.34
C GLY A 37 -4.65 10.15 -0.40
N LYS A 38 -4.24 10.37 0.85
CA LYS A 38 -4.22 9.32 1.89
C LYS A 38 -5.57 8.66 2.10
N GLY A 39 -6.67 9.41 2.00
CA GLY A 39 -8.03 8.86 2.05
C GLY A 39 -8.32 7.91 0.90
N LEU A 40 -7.96 8.30 -0.33
CA LEU A 40 -8.08 7.44 -1.50
C LEU A 40 -7.20 6.19 -1.39
N ASP A 41 -5.96 6.34 -0.95
CA ASP A 41 -5.02 5.23 -0.75
C ASP A 41 -5.56 4.22 0.28
N ALA A 42 -6.10 4.71 1.41
CA ALA A 42 -6.74 3.87 2.42
C ALA A 42 -7.98 3.13 1.87
N TRP A 43 -8.75 3.79 1.00
CA TRP A 43 -9.89 3.16 0.32
C TRP A 43 -9.42 2.10 -0.68
N PHE A 44 -8.39 2.35 -1.49
CA PHE A 44 -7.83 1.33 -2.40
C PHE A 44 -7.33 0.10 -1.65
N ALA A 45 -6.59 0.28 -0.55
CA ALA A 45 -6.16 -0.83 0.30
C ALA A 45 -7.36 -1.63 0.87
N HIS A 46 -8.47 -0.95 1.15
CA HIS A 46 -9.72 -1.60 1.53
C HIS A 46 -10.37 -2.38 0.37
N GLU A 47 -10.43 -1.79 -0.81
CA GLU A 47 -11.03 -2.40 -1.98
C GLU A 47 -10.25 -3.62 -2.47
N PHE A 48 -8.92 -3.62 -2.41
CA PHE A 48 -8.12 -4.81 -2.70
C PHE A 48 -8.48 -5.97 -1.76
N ARG A 49 -8.61 -5.70 -0.45
CA ARG A 49 -9.06 -6.73 0.49
C ARG A 49 -10.48 -7.21 0.20
N ARG A 50 -11.41 -6.29 -0.16
CA ARG A 50 -12.78 -6.66 -0.58
C ARG A 50 -12.81 -7.46 -1.88
N ALA A 51 -11.85 -7.24 -2.77
CA ALA A 51 -11.71 -7.97 -4.02
C ALA A 51 -11.17 -9.40 -3.81
N GLY A 52 -10.81 -9.79 -2.59
CA GLY A 52 -10.36 -11.14 -2.24
C GLY A 52 -8.84 -11.31 -2.20
N PHE A 53 -8.07 -10.23 -2.29
CA PHE A 53 -6.63 -10.30 -2.03
C PHE A 53 -6.36 -10.54 -0.54
N ASP A 54 -5.28 -11.28 -0.25
CA ASP A 54 -4.86 -11.59 1.11
C ASP A 54 -4.72 -10.29 1.94
N PRO A 55 -5.45 -10.16 3.07
CA PRO A 55 -5.40 -8.98 3.93
C PRO A 55 -4.01 -8.60 4.45
N ASP A 56 -3.12 -9.58 4.61
CA ASP A 56 -1.75 -9.35 5.10
C ASP A 56 -0.75 -9.15 3.96
N ALA A 57 -1.12 -9.47 2.71
CA ALA A 57 -0.32 -9.11 1.52
C ALA A 57 -0.61 -7.67 1.02
N VAL A 58 -1.72 -7.06 1.45
CA VAL A 58 -2.09 -5.68 1.10
C VAL A 58 -1.77 -4.73 2.24
N TRP A 59 -0.82 -3.82 2.00
CA TRP A 59 -0.46 -2.77 2.94
C TRP A 59 -0.93 -1.39 2.45
N PRO A 60 -1.39 -0.51 3.36
CA PRO A 60 -1.50 -0.74 4.79
C PRO A 60 -2.67 -1.67 5.16
N ARG A 61 -2.42 -2.58 6.11
CA ARG A 61 -3.40 -3.50 6.70
C ARG A 61 -4.54 -2.73 7.37
N ALA A 62 -5.70 -3.34 7.54
CA ALA A 62 -6.84 -2.67 8.19
C ALA A 62 -6.58 -2.32 9.67
N GLN A 63 -5.75 -3.11 10.35
CA GLN A 63 -5.45 -3.01 11.77
C GLN A 63 -3.93 -2.90 11.96
N ASP A 64 -3.51 -2.41 13.12
CA ASP A 64 -2.10 -2.44 13.47
C ASP A 64 -1.60 -3.89 13.65
N PRO A 65 -0.32 -4.15 13.33
CA PRO A 65 0.58 -3.25 12.61
C PRO A 65 0.17 -3.02 11.15
N ARG A 66 0.28 -1.78 10.65
CA ARG A 66 -0.14 -1.41 9.28
C ARG A 66 0.69 -2.09 8.19
N VAL A 67 1.94 -2.45 8.48
CA VAL A 67 2.77 -3.30 7.61
C VAL A 67 3.19 -4.52 8.41
N LEU A 68 2.87 -5.70 7.88
CA LEU A 68 3.30 -6.98 8.43
C LEU A 68 3.49 -7.97 7.28
N PRO A 69 4.70 -8.50 7.06
CA PRO A 69 4.92 -9.59 6.12
C PRO A 69 3.95 -10.75 6.33
N THR A 70 3.38 -11.28 5.25
CA THR A 70 2.45 -12.41 5.28
C THR A 70 3.04 -13.62 6.03
N ASP A 71 4.35 -13.87 5.89
CA ASP A 71 5.04 -14.96 6.58
C ASP A 71 5.05 -14.78 8.11
N LEU A 72 5.15 -13.53 8.59
CA LEU A 72 5.05 -13.24 10.03
C LEU A 72 3.61 -13.36 10.52
N ALA A 73 2.63 -12.98 9.71
CA ALA A 73 1.22 -13.19 10.05
C ALA A 73 0.91 -14.70 10.16
N ALA A 74 1.32 -15.50 9.18
CA ALA A 74 1.17 -16.95 9.19
C ALA A 74 1.89 -17.60 10.39
N LEU A 75 3.09 -17.13 10.73
CA LEU A 75 3.78 -17.57 11.95
C LEU A 75 2.93 -17.29 13.19
N LEU A 76 2.43 -16.06 13.36
CA LEU A 76 1.61 -15.70 14.53
C LEU A 76 0.34 -16.54 14.65
N GLU A 77 -0.30 -16.87 13.52
CA GLU A 77 -1.49 -17.73 13.50
C GLU A 77 -1.19 -19.16 13.94
N GLY A 78 0.01 -19.68 13.64
CA GLY A 78 0.45 -21.01 14.07
C GLY A 78 0.87 -21.12 15.54
N LEU A 79 0.96 -20.00 16.28
CA LEU A 79 1.41 -20.00 17.68
C LEU A 79 0.27 -20.23 18.68
N PRO A 80 0.56 -20.85 19.84
CA PRO A 80 -0.39 -20.91 20.94
C PRO A 80 -0.88 -19.51 21.35
N ALA A 81 -2.17 -19.39 21.66
CA ALA A 81 -2.82 -18.11 21.92
C ALA A 81 -2.08 -17.21 22.95
N PRO A 82 -1.51 -17.72 24.07
CA PRO A 82 -0.76 -16.87 25.00
C PRO A 82 0.49 -16.23 24.37
N LEU A 83 1.23 -17.01 23.58
CA LEU A 83 2.45 -16.56 22.92
C LEU A 83 2.14 -15.60 21.78
N ARG A 84 1.11 -15.90 20.98
CA ARG A 84 0.61 -15.03 19.91
C ARG A 84 0.28 -13.64 20.45
N ARG A 85 -0.54 -13.55 21.51
CA ARG A 85 -0.93 -12.27 22.11
C ARG A 85 0.26 -11.47 22.63
N GLU A 86 1.24 -12.16 23.23
CA GLU A 86 2.45 -11.51 23.70
C GLU A 86 3.27 -10.91 22.56
N LEU A 87 3.42 -11.65 21.46
CA LEU A 87 4.15 -11.17 20.28
C LEU A 87 3.41 -10.06 19.55
N GLU A 88 2.09 -10.16 19.36
CA GLU A 88 1.27 -9.08 18.76
C GLU A 88 1.44 -7.77 19.54
N ARG A 89 1.42 -7.83 20.87
CA ARG A 89 1.66 -6.68 21.75
C ARG A 89 3.04 -6.06 21.56
N ARG A 90 4.08 -6.88 21.36
CA ARG A 90 5.45 -6.41 21.11
C ARG A 90 5.61 -5.84 19.70
N LEU A 91 5.05 -6.51 18.69
CA LEU A 91 5.09 -6.10 17.30
C LEU A 91 4.47 -4.73 17.08
N GLY A 92 3.37 -4.40 17.78
CA GLY A 92 2.77 -3.06 17.73
C GLY A 92 3.72 -1.91 18.12
N ARG A 93 4.83 -2.23 18.83
CA ARG A 93 5.86 -1.26 19.23
C ARG A 93 7.17 -1.42 18.45
N MET A 94 7.36 -2.52 17.72
CA MET A 94 8.62 -2.88 17.08
C MET A 94 8.66 -2.41 15.62
N ARG A 95 8.98 -1.12 15.42
CA ARG A 95 8.99 -0.49 14.10
C ARG A 95 10.01 -1.06 13.11
N SER A 96 11.05 -1.75 13.59
CA SER A 96 12.04 -2.43 12.75
C SER A 96 11.48 -3.66 12.02
N VAL A 97 10.43 -4.28 12.55
CA VAL A 97 9.79 -5.48 11.99
C VAL A 97 8.41 -5.16 11.43
N ALA A 98 7.69 -4.27 12.10
CA ALA A 98 6.32 -3.87 11.79
C ALA A 98 6.24 -2.33 11.65
N PRO A 99 6.77 -1.77 10.55
CA PRO A 99 6.75 -0.33 10.32
C PRO A 99 5.32 0.18 10.10
N GLN A 100 5.13 1.50 10.20
CA GLN A 100 3.84 2.13 9.89
C GLN A 100 3.65 2.35 8.39
N ASP A 101 4.75 2.55 7.67
CA ASP A 101 4.75 2.86 6.25
C ASP A 101 5.52 1.79 5.48
N ALA A 102 5.00 1.39 4.33
CA ALA A 102 5.69 0.48 3.44
C ALA A 102 6.80 1.21 2.69
N ARG A 103 7.96 0.56 2.59
CA ARG A 103 9.14 1.10 1.91
C ARG A 103 9.69 0.09 0.92
N ILE A 104 9.84 0.51 -0.32
CA ILE A 104 10.39 -0.30 -1.41
C ILE A 104 11.67 0.34 -1.91
N LEU A 105 12.68 -0.47 -2.17
CA LEU A 105 13.92 -0.02 -2.79
C LEU A 105 13.64 0.36 -4.25
N GLY A 106 13.82 1.64 -4.57
CA GLY A 106 13.87 2.13 -5.94
C GLY A 106 15.24 1.88 -6.58
N ARG A 107 15.53 2.57 -7.69
CA ARG A 107 16.82 2.45 -8.37
C ARG A 107 17.93 3.20 -7.64
N ALA A 108 17.68 4.41 -7.16
CA ALA A 108 18.69 5.19 -6.43
C ALA A 108 18.36 5.33 -4.94
N TYR A 109 17.08 5.33 -4.56
CA TYR A 109 16.66 5.53 -3.17
C TYR A 109 15.54 4.60 -2.73
N THR A 110 15.43 4.37 -1.43
CA THR A 110 14.24 3.75 -0.83
C THR A 110 13.09 4.75 -0.83
N LYS A 111 11.95 4.36 -1.41
CA LYS A 111 10.74 5.18 -1.45
C LYS A 111 9.67 4.61 -0.53
N GLN A 112 8.94 5.51 0.12
CA GLN A 112 7.69 5.17 0.78
C GLN A 112 6.60 4.98 -0.28
N VAL A 113 5.76 3.97 -0.08
CA VAL A 113 4.62 3.66 -0.96
C VAL A 113 3.35 3.69 -0.13
N ASP A 114 2.30 4.31 -0.67
CA ASP A 114 1.05 4.53 0.06
C ASP A 114 0.19 3.25 0.11
N VAL A 115 0.12 2.51 -1.00
CA VAL A 115 -0.50 1.17 -1.07
C VAL A 115 0.44 0.22 -1.80
N VAL A 116 0.67 -0.95 -1.22
CA VAL A 116 1.48 -2.01 -1.84
C VAL A 116 0.83 -3.37 -1.65
N MET A 117 0.93 -4.19 -2.68
CA MET A 117 0.72 -5.63 -2.59
C MET A 117 2.06 -6.32 -2.71
N SER A 118 2.45 -7.11 -1.71
CA SER A 118 3.73 -7.78 -1.69
C SER A 118 3.73 -9.00 -0.76
N SER A 119 4.54 -9.99 -1.11
CA SER A 119 4.93 -11.09 -0.23
C SER A 119 6.45 -11.28 -0.26
N TRP A 120 7.02 -12.02 0.69
CA TRP A 120 8.44 -12.38 0.64
C TRP A 120 8.77 -13.23 -0.60
N GLN A 121 7.85 -14.09 -1.02
CA GLN A 121 8.07 -15.05 -2.10
C GLN A 121 8.10 -14.39 -3.48
N THR A 122 7.27 -13.36 -3.69
CA THR A 122 7.09 -12.72 -5.00
C THR A 122 7.67 -11.31 -5.08
N GLY A 123 8.02 -10.71 -3.94
CA GLY A 123 8.43 -9.33 -3.87
C GLY A 123 7.25 -8.37 -4.06
N PRO A 124 7.49 -7.10 -4.46
CA PRO A 124 6.44 -6.13 -4.71
C PRO A 124 5.73 -6.40 -6.04
N GLU A 125 4.42 -6.65 -5.99
CA GLU A 125 3.60 -7.00 -7.16
C GLU A 125 2.81 -5.79 -7.68
N LEU A 126 2.32 -4.95 -6.77
CA LEU A 126 1.58 -3.73 -7.08
C LEU A 126 2.01 -2.60 -6.16
N LEU A 127 2.26 -1.42 -6.73
CA LEU A 127 2.50 -0.17 -5.99
C LEU A 127 1.51 0.87 -6.48
N LEU A 128 0.74 1.46 -5.57
CA LEU A 128 -0.25 2.48 -5.87
C LEU A 128 -0.10 3.66 -4.91
N SER A 129 -0.16 4.86 -5.48
CA SER A 129 -0.10 6.12 -4.74
C SER A 129 -0.97 7.16 -5.44
N THR A 130 -1.78 7.87 -4.65
CA THR A 130 -2.60 8.97 -5.16
C THR A 130 -1.85 10.29 -5.10
N LYS A 131 -1.65 10.94 -6.25
CA LYS A 131 -1.00 12.25 -6.35
C LYS A 131 -2.02 13.34 -6.71
N SER A 132 -2.08 14.42 -5.94
CA SER A 132 -2.85 15.62 -6.30
C SER A 132 -1.98 16.61 -7.10
N GLN A 133 -2.54 17.24 -8.13
CA GLN A 133 -1.83 18.20 -8.99
C GLN A 133 -1.62 19.59 -8.34
N SER A 134 -2.10 19.79 -7.11
CA SER A 134 -2.23 21.09 -6.44
C SER A 134 -0.93 21.64 -5.82
N GLY A 135 0.20 20.93 -5.97
CA GLY A 135 1.50 21.27 -5.38
C GLY A 135 2.55 21.66 -6.43
N SER A 136 3.39 22.64 -6.09
CA SER A 136 4.41 23.19 -6.99
C SER A 136 5.37 22.12 -7.53
N PHE A 137 5.56 22.14 -8.85
CA PHE A 137 6.44 21.26 -9.62
C PHE A 137 7.88 21.16 -9.05
N GLY A 138 8.34 22.18 -8.32
CA GLY A 138 9.70 22.30 -7.79
C GLY A 138 9.96 21.63 -6.42
N ASN A 139 8.95 21.40 -5.59
CA ASN A 139 9.15 20.84 -4.24
C ASN A 139 9.36 19.32 -4.22
N ASN A 140 9.34 18.69 -5.41
CA ASN A 140 9.38 17.23 -5.56
C ASN A 140 10.54 16.76 -6.45
N LEU A 141 11.66 17.48 -6.44
CA LEU A 141 12.80 17.20 -7.32
C LEU A 141 13.39 15.79 -7.10
N ALA A 142 13.47 15.34 -5.84
CA ALA A 142 14.02 14.02 -5.52
C ALA A 142 13.16 12.87 -6.06
N ASN A 143 11.83 12.89 -5.90
CA ASN A 143 11.00 11.85 -6.53
C ASN A 143 10.98 12.01 -8.04
N ARG A 144 11.00 13.24 -8.58
CA ARG A 144 11.07 13.46 -10.04
C ARG A 144 12.35 12.88 -10.64
N PHE A 145 13.48 13.05 -9.96
CA PHE A 145 14.74 12.44 -10.34
C PHE A 145 14.64 10.91 -10.28
N GLU A 146 14.14 10.34 -9.19
CA GLU A 146 13.97 8.90 -9.05
C GLU A 146 13.01 8.31 -10.09
N GLU A 147 11.89 9.00 -10.39
CA GLU A 147 10.93 8.63 -11.43
C GLU A 147 11.61 8.62 -12.81
N ALA A 148 12.27 9.72 -13.20
CA ALA A 148 12.94 9.82 -14.50
C ALA A 148 14.15 8.88 -14.63
N TYR A 149 14.98 8.76 -13.59
CA TYR A 149 16.15 7.88 -13.57
C TYR A 149 15.74 6.41 -13.53
N GLY A 150 14.70 6.09 -12.75
CA GLY A 150 14.08 4.77 -12.70
C GLY A 150 13.52 4.37 -14.06
N ASP A 151 12.76 5.26 -14.73
CA ASP A 151 12.21 5.02 -16.06
C ASP A 151 13.31 4.81 -17.10
N ALA A 152 14.33 5.67 -17.12
CA ALA A 152 15.48 5.53 -18.01
C ALA A 152 16.25 4.22 -17.76
N GLY A 153 16.48 3.87 -16.49
CA GLY A 153 17.14 2.62 -16.11
C GLY A 153 16.32 1.38 -16.45
N ASN A 154 14.99 1.45 -16.35
CA ASN A 154 14.07 0.38 -16.73
C ASN A 154 14.01 0.22 -18.24
N LEU A 155 13.96 1.32 -19.00
CA LEU A 155 14.04 1.33 -20.45
C LEU A 155 15.34 0.69 -20.93
N ARG A 156 16.49 1.13 -20.41
CA ARG A 156 17.80 0.56 -20.78
C ARG A 156 17.96 -0.91 -20.38
N ALA A 157 17.41 -1.32 -19.23
CA ALA A 157 17.46 -2.74 -18.84
C ALA A 157 16.61 -3.63 -19.76
N ARG A 158 15.47 -3.14 -20.24
CA ARG A 158 14.56 -3.87 -21.14
C ARG A 158 14.96 -3.80 -22.61
N TYR A 159 15.58 -2.69 -23.01
CA TYR A 159 16.04 -2.41 -24.37
C TYR A 159 17.53 -2.01 -24.32
N PRO A 160 18.45 -2.98 -24.20
CA PRO A 160 19.87 -2.70 -23.96
C PRO A 160 20.59 -1.96 -25.09
N LEU A 161 19.98 -1.93 -26.28
CA LEU A 161 20.53 -1.36 -27.52
C LEU A 161 19.83 -0.05 -27.95
N ALA A 162 18.90 0.46 -27.14
CA ALA A 162 18.24 1.75 -27.37
C ALA A 162 19.05 2.93 -26.82
#